data_AF-A0AAN0RPD4-F1
#
_entry.id   AF-A0AAN0RPD4-F1
#
_cell.length_a   1.000
_cell.length_b   1.000
_cell.length_c   1.000
_cell.angle_alpha   90.00
_cell.angle_beta   90.00
_cell.angle_gamma   90.00
#
_symmetry.space_group_name_H-M   'P 1'
#
loop_
_entity.id
_entity.type
_entity.pdbx_description
1 polymer ?
#
loop_
_entity_poly.entity_id
_entity_poly.type
_entity_poly.pdbx_seq_one_letter_code
_entity_poly.pdbx_strand_id
1 'polypeptide(L)'
;MSGFEAGSSLTVASAKTALAAGLARIGAGATAVDCAALTQFDSSALAVLLAWQRAAKARGASLDILNLPPKLASLARAYGVDALIEGTGRH
;
A
#
# COMPACT_ATOMS: atom_id res chain seq x y z
N MET A 1 2.67 15.66 -7.92
CA MET A 1 2.86 14.41 -7.15
C MET A 1 2.73 13.26 -8.11
N SER A 2 3.73 12.39 -8.19
CA SER A 2 3.69 11.20 -9.05
C SER A 2 3.05 10.06 -8.26
N GLY A 3 1.85 9.62 -8.67
CA GLY A 3 1.14 8.50 -8.05
C GLY A 3 0.94 7.33 -9.01
N PHE A 4 0.62 6.15 -8.47
CA PHE A 4 0.23 4.99 -9.27
C PHE A 4 -0.98 4.29 -8.66
N GLU A 5 -1.75 3.56 -9.46
CA GLU A 5 -2.87 2.78 -8.96
C GLU A 5 -2.39 1.44 -8.38
N ALA A 6 -2.95 1.04 -7.24
CA ALA A 6 -2.65 -0.25 -6.60
C ALA A 6 -3.10 -1.46 -7.44
N GLY A 7 -3.96 -1.23 -8.44
CA GLY A 7 -4.61 -2.24 -9.26
C GLY A 7 -6.00 -2.62 -8.72
N SER A 8 -6.70 -3.49 -9.45
CA SER A 8 -8.06 -3.89 -9.12
C SER A 8 -8.14 -5.05 -8.11
N SER A 9 -7.08 -5.83 -7.97
CA SER A 9 -6.99 -6.99 -7.08
C SER A 9 -5.62 -7.08 -6.41
N LEU A 10 -5.58 -7.04 -5.07
CA LEU A 10 -4.41 -7.30 -4.22
C LEU A 10 -4.67 -8.53 -3.36
N THR A 11 -4.59 -9.71 -3.97
CA THR A 11 -4.69 -11.00 -3.27
C THR A 11 -3.34 -11.73 -3.32
N VAL A 12 -3.18 -12.82 -2.58
CA VAL A 12 -1.93 -13.61 -2.60
C VAL A 12 -1.47 -13.99 -4.02
N ALA A 13 -2.40 -14.19 -4.96
CA ALA A 13 -2.12 -14.53 -6.35
C ALA A 13 -1.56 -13.35 -7.16
N SER A 14 -2.10 -12.14 -6.99
CA SER A 14 -1.67 -10.92 -7.70
C SER A 14 -0.63 -10.09 -6.94
N ALA A 15 -0.44 -10.35 -5.64
CA ALA A 15 0.38 -9.57 -4.73
C ALA A 15 1.82 -9.42 -5.22
N LYS A 16 2.44 -10.49 -5.73
CA LYS A 16 3.82 -10.44 -6.25
C LYS A 16 3.94 -9.53 -7.47
N THR A 17 2.99 -9.65 -8.40
CA THR A 17 2.98 -8.86 -9.63
C THR A 17 2.71 -7.38 -9.33
N ALA A 18 1.71 -7.10 -8.48
CA ALA A 18 1.43 -5.75 -8.02
C ALA A 18 2.66 -5.16 -7.31
N LEU A 19 3.25 -5.89 -6.36
CA LEU A 19 4.44 -5.47 -5.63
C LEU A 19 5.55 -5.04 -6.59
N ALA A 20 5.93 -5.90 -7.54
CA ALA A 20 6.97 -5.61 -8.52
C ALA A 20 6.64 -4.36 -9.36
N ALA A 21 5.39 -4.23 -9.82
CA ALA A 21 4.94 -3.06 -10.57
C ALA A 21 5.05 -1.77 -9.75
N GLY A 22 4.57 -1.76 -8.50
CA GLY A 22 4.64 -0.60 -7.63
C GLY A 22 6.08 -0.24 -7.24
N LEU A 23 6.95 -1.24 -7.02
CA LEU A 23 8.38 -1.01 -6.78
C LEU A 23 9.06 -0.32 -7.97
N ALA A 24 8.72 -0.70 -9.21
CA ALA A 24 9.22 -0.02 -10.39
C ALA A 24 8.74 1.44 -10.47
N ARG A 25 7.49 1.72 -10.07
CA ARG A 25 6.93 3.09 -10.05
C ARG A 25 7.54 3.96 -8.96
N ILE A 26 7.67 3.44 -7.75
CA ILE A 26 8.44 4.08 -6.66
C ILE A 26 9.88 4.28 -7.11
N GLY A 27 10.40 3.29 -7.84
CA GLY A 27 11.64 3.30 -8.63
C GLY A 27 11.83 4.56 -9.48
N ALA A 28 10.76 4.96 -10.15
CA ALA A 28 10.70 6.13 -11.03
C ALA A 28 10.36 7.45 -10.31
N GLY A 29 10.14 7.43 -8.99
CA GLY A 29 9.81 8.63 -8.20
C GLY A 29 8.34 8.74 -7.79
N ALA A 30 7.57 7.65 -7.86
CA ALA A 30 6.21 7.67 -7.33
C ALA A 30 6.20 7.73 -5.79
N THR A 31 5.33 8.57 -5.25
CA THR A 31 5.19 8.89 -3.82
C THR A 31 3.76 8.75 -3.32
N ALA A 32 2.83 8.36 -4.17
CA ALA A 32 1.46 8.08 -3.78
C ALA A 32 0.95 6.80 -4.46
N VAL A 33 0.06 6.08 -3.78
CA VAL A 33 -0.65 4.92 -4.31
C VAL A 33 -2.16 5.10 -4.16
N ASP A 34 -2.89 4.98 -5.26
CA ASP A 34 -4.36 5.07 -5.27
C ASP A 34 -4.99 3.69 -5.11
N CYS A 35 -5.74 3.53 -4.04
CA CYS A 35 -6.45 2.30 -3.68
C CYS A 35 -7.94 2.31 -4.10
N ALA A 36 -8.43 3.34 -4.79
CA ALA A 36 -9.83 3.44 -5.23
C ALA A 36 -10.25 2.29 -6.16
N ALA A 37 -9.33 1.82 -7.00
CA ALA A 37 -9.59 0.74 -7.94
C ALA A 37 -9.67 -0.65 -7.28
N LEU A 38 -9.26 -0.79 -6.01
CA LEU A 38 -9.20 -2.08 -5.33
C LEU A 38 -10.60 -2.63 -5.05
N THR A 39 -10.93 -3.71 -5.74
CA THR A 39 -12.19 -4.45 -5.56
C THR A 39 -12.00 -5.74 -4.77
N GLN A 40 -10.85 -6.39 -4.95
CA GLN A 40 -10.49 -7.63 -4.27
C GLN A 40 -9.20 -7.45 -3.48
N PHE A 41 -9.22 -7.79 -2.19
CA PHE A 41 -8.05 -7.71 -1.34
C PHE A 41 -8.15 -8.72 -0.18
N ASP A 42 -7.00 -9.22 0.26
CA ASP A 42 -6.85 -10.11 1.42
C ASP A 42 -5.76 -9.61 2.38
N SER A 43 -5.34 -10.44 3.34
CA SER A 43 -4.24 -10.11 4.26
C SER A 43 -2.90 -9.81 3.56
N SER A 44 -2.69 -10.32 2.34
CA SER A 44 -1.50 -10.04 1.53
C SER A 44 -1.48 -8.59 1.03
N ALA A 45 -2.63 -7.94 0.86
CA ALA A 45 -2.70 -6.53 0.46
C ALA A 45 -1.94 -5.63 1.45
N LEU A 46 -2.09 -5.90 2.75
CA LEU A 46 -1.38 -5.19 3.81
C LEU A 46 0.13 -5.39 3.70
N ALA A 47 0.58 -6.62 3.43
CA ALA A 47 2.00 -6.92 3.24
C ALA A 47 2.59 -6.20 2.02
N VAL A 48 1.84 -6.09 0.91
CA VAL A 48 2.26 -5.35 -0.29
C VAL A 48 2.38 -3.85 0.00
N LEU A 49 1.38 -3.26 0.67
CA LEU A 49 1.40 -1.84 1.06
C LEU A 49 2.61 -1.53 1.96
N LEU A 50 2.88 -2.37 2.96
CA LEU A 50 4.05 -2.23 3.84
C LEU A 50 5.38 -2.37 3.07
N ALA A 51 5.46 -3.30 2.12
CA ALA A 51 6.65 -3.49 1.30
C ALA A 51 6.94 -2.26 0.41
N TRP A 52 5.89 -1.66 -0.18
CA TRP A 52 6.02 -0.41 -0.92
C TRP A 52 6.43 0.76 -0.04
N GLN A 53 5.82 0.92 1.14
CA GLN A 53 6.22 1.95 2.10
C GLN A 53 7.70 1.83 2.49
N ARG A 54 8.17 0.60 2.76
CA ARG A 54 9.59 0.34 3.05
C ARG A 54 10.50 0.74 1.89
N ALA A 55 10.12 0.41 0.66
CA ALA A 55 10.91 0.75 -0.52
C ALA A 55 10.97 2.27 -0.79
N ALA A 56 9.85 2.98 -0.58
CA ALA A 56 9.82 4.44 -0.65
C ALA A 56 10.71 5.05 0.44
N LYS A 57 10.55 4.58 1.70
CA LYS A 57 11.33 5.07 2.84
C LYS A 57 12.83 4.82 2.67
N ALA A 58 13.22 3.67 2.13
CA ALA A 58 14.62 3.35 1.80
C ALA A 58 15.24 4.34 0.80
N ARG A 59 14.41 5.01 0.00
CA ARG A 59 14.81 6.06 -0.95
C ARG A 59 14.71 7.47 -0.39
N GLY A 60 14.35 7.61 0.89
CA GLY A 60 14.07 8.92 1.52
C GLY A 60 12.75 9.54 1.10
N ALA A 61 11.83 8.74 0.53
CA ALA A 61 10.50 9.18 0.12
C ALA A 61 9.41 8.59 1.05
N SER A 62 8.31 9.32 1.19
CA SER A 62 7.09 8.81 1.82
C SER A 62 6.15 8.28 0.74
N LEU A 63 5.43 7.19 1.04
CA LEU A 63 4.37 6.68 0.17
C LEU A 63 3.01 6.98 0.79
N ASP A 64 2.27 7.90 0.18
CA ASP A 64 0.93 8.26 0.61
C ASP A 64 -0.09 7.28 0.03
N ILE A 65 -0.95 6.73 0.89
CA ILE A 65 -2.03 5.82 0.48
C ILE A 65 -3.30 6.66 0.31
N LEU A 66 -3.78 6.77 -0.92
CA LEU A 66 -4.97 7.52 -1.29
C LEU A 66 -6.16 6.59 -1.47
N ASN A 67 -7.38 7.09 -1.17
CA ASN A 67 -8.64 6.37 -1.36
C ASN A 67 -8.66 4.96 -0.76
N LEU A 68 -8.13 4.79 0.45
CA LEU A 68 -8.11 3.50 1.12
C LEU A 68 -9.55 2.99 1.34
N PRO A 69 -9.93 1.81 0.82
CA PRO A 69 -11.27 1.28 1.05
C PRO A 69 -11.51 1.06 2.54
N PRO A 70 -12.69 1.45 3.08
CA PRO A 70 -13.00 1.27 4.50
C PRO A 70 -12.96 -0.22 4.91
N LYS A 71 -13.29 -1.12 4.00
CA LYS A 71 -13.14 -2.57 4.20
C LYS A 71 -11.67 -3.00 4.42
N LEU A 72 -10.71 -2.38 3.73
CA LEU A 72 -9.29 -2.67 3.91
C LEU A 72 -8.80 -2.09 5.24
N ALA A 73 -9.25 -0.90 5.62
CA ALA A 73 -9.00 -0.32 6.94
C ALA A 73 -9.54 -1.23 8.07
N SER A 74 -10.74 -1.79 7.91
CA SER A 74 -11.30 -2.77 8.85
C SER A 74 -10.45 -4.05 8.93
N LEU A 75 -9.92 -4.55 7.82
CA LEU A 75 -8.98 -5.68 7.84
C LEU A 75 -7.68 -5.31 8.57
N ALA A 76 -7.08 -4.16 8.27
CA ALA A 76 -5.87 -3.70 8.97
C ALA A 76 -6.07 -3.69 10.49
N ARG A 77 -7.24 -3.21 10.94
CA ARG A 77 -7.63 -3.20 12.36
C ARG A 77 -7.87 -4.61 12.91
N ALA A 78 -8.54 -5.48 12.17
CA ALA A 78 -8.78 -6.88 12.56
C ALA A 78 -7.48 -7.69 12.67
N TYR A 79 -6.48 -7.37 11.86
CA TYR A 79 -5.14 -7.96 11.93
C TYR A 79 -4.22 -7.27 12.95
N GLY A 80 -4.67 -6.23 13.66
CA GLY A 80 -3.87 -5.50 14.65
C GLY A 80 -2.68 -4.75 14.06
N VAL A 81 -2.73 -4.43 12.77
CA VAL A 81 -1.70 -3.66 12.05
C VAL A 81 -2.16 -2.21 11.78
N ASP A 82 -3.29 -1.79 12.34
CA ASP A 82 -3.74 -0.40 12.33
C ASP A 82 -2.70 0.53 12.97
N ALA A 83 -2.10 0.11 14.10
CA ALA A 83 -1.01 0.85 14.75
C ALA A 83 0.26 0.98 13.88
N LEU A 84 0.46 0.09 12.90
CA LEU A 84 1.57 0.17 11.93
C LEU A 84 1.28 1.13 10.78
N ILE A 85 0.00 1.37 10.47
CA ILE A 85 -0.44 2.30 9.41
C ILE A 85 -0.66 3.71 9.98
N GLU A 86 -1.15 3.84 11.22
CA GLU A 86 -1.31 5.11 11.93
C GLU A 86 -0.03 5.56 12.68
N GLY A 87 0.93 4.66 12.92
CA GLY A 87 2.12 4.87 13.74
C GLY A 87 3.18 5.85 13.22
N THR A 88 2.87 6.68 12.22
CA THR A 88 3.67 7.89 11.91
C THR A 88 3.22 9.11 12.73
N GLY A 89 2.14 8.99 13.51
CA GLY A 89 1.66 9.99 14.46
C GLY A 89 2.13 9.70 15.89
N ARG A 90 3.29 10.24 16.26
CA ARG A 90 3.75 10.43 17.64
C ARG A 90 2.66 11.09 18.50
N HIS A 91 2.28 10.45 19.60
CA HIS A 91 1.78 11.11 20.81
C HIS A 91 2.83 10.95 21.91
#